data_AF-X0ZNC0-F1
#
_entry.id   AF-X0ZNC0-F1
#
_cell.length_a   1.000
_cell.length_b   1.000
_cell.length_c   1.000
_cell.angle_alpha   90.00
_cell.angle_beta   90.00
_cell.angle_gamma   90.00
#
_symmetry.space_group_name_H-M   'P 1'
#
loop_
_entity.id
_entity.type
_entity.pdbx_description
1 polymer ?
#
loop_
_entity_poly.entity_id
_entity_poly.type
_entity_poly.pdbx_seq_one_letter_code
_entity_poly.pdbx_strand_id
1 'polypeptide(L)'
;GEEKDTSKETKGWDEVTGATVEQRSKEEAHDYRYFPEPDLPPLKIGEALVEEIRRDLPEMPHAREKRFVEQMGVKAADAKILAANPDLSEFFENTVSELKAWAESTGDEPEKDVNKRRTFLIWF
;
A
#
# COMPACT_ATOMS: atom_id res chain seq x y z
N GLY A 1 25.47 -37.07 -8.62
CA GLY A 1 24.69 -36.67 -7.43
C GLY A 1 25.42 -35.50 -6.85
N GLU A 2 24.86 -34.30 -6.94
CA GLU A 2 25.45 -33.13 -6.31
C GLU A 2 25.10 -33.16 -4.82
N GLU A 3 26.15 -33.32 -4.02
CA GLU A 3 26.11 -33.26 -2.57
C GLU A 3 25.81 -31.82 -2.18
N LYS A 4 24.58 -31.59 -1.70
CA LYS A 4 24.10 -30.25 -1.35
C LYS A 4 24.69 -29.90 0.02
N ASP A 5 25.72 -29.06 0.03
CA ASP A 5 26.28 -28.53 1.26
C ASP A 5 25.21 -27.72 2.02
N THR A 6 25.04 -28.01 3.30
CA THR A 6 24.01 -27.43 4.18
C THR A 6 24.63 -26.54 5.26
N SER A 7 25.82 -26.00 4.98
CA SER A 7 26.49 -24.98 5.77
C SER A 7 25.61 -23.72 5.95
N LYS A 8 25.57 -23.20 7.19
CA LYS A 8 24.89 -21.94 7.48
C LYS A 8 25.82 -20.78 7.11
N GLU A 9 25.41 -19.97 6.14
CA GLU A 9 26.22 -18.88 5.61
C GLU A 9 25.44 -17.57 5.60
N THR A 10 26.16 -16.46 5.72
CA THR A 10 25.64 -15.13 5.41
C THR A 10 26.05 -14.81 3.98
N LYS A 11 25.06 -14.62 3.11
CA LYS A 11 25.29 -14.28 1.70
C LYS A 11 24.91 -12.83 1.44
N GLY A 12 25.75 -12.14 0.70
CA GLY A 12 25.45 -10.83 0.11
C GLY A 12 24.85 -11.00 -1.28
N TRP A 13 24.23 -9.94 -1.79
CA TRP A 13 23.78 -9.84 -3.18
C TRP A 13 24.72 -8.94 -3.96
N ASP A 14 25.25 -9.43 -5.08
CA ASP A 14 26.00 -8.62 -6.04
C ASP A 14 25.09 -8.26 -7.22
N GLU A 15 24.78 -6.97 -7.35
CA GLU A 15 23.92 -6.45 -8.41
C GLU A 15 24.54 -6.54 -9.81
N VAL A 16 25.88 -6.53 -9.92
CA VAL A 16 26.59 -6.55 -11.22
C VAL A 16 26.53 -7.95 -11.83
N THR A 17 26.72 -8.98 -11.00
CA THR A 17 26.72 -10.37 -11.44
C THR A 17 25.36 -11.06 -11.29
N GLY A 18 24.42 -10.43 -10.58
CA GLY A 18 23.09 -10.98 -10.30
C GLY A 18 23.15 -12.26 -9.47
N ALA A 19 24.20 -12.41 -8.65
CA ALA A 19 24.49 -13.63 -7.92
C ALA A 19 24.64 -13.36 -6.42
N THR A 20 24.31 -14.38 -5.62
CA THR A 20 24.60 -14.36 -4.18
C THR A 20 26.05 -14.74 -3.94
N VAL A 21 26.79 -13.90 -3.26
CA VAL A 21 28.19 -14.15 -2.87
C VAL A 21 28.26 -14.49 -1.38
N GLU A 22 29.07 -15.47 -1.02
CA GLU A 22 29.31 -15.79 0.39
C GLU A 22 30.12 -14.66 1.04
N GLN A 23 29.66 -14.14 2.18
CA GLN A 23 30.35 -13.10 2.93
C GLN A 23 31.03 -13.66 4.18
N ARG A 24 30.32 -14.53 4.91
CA ARG A 24 30.78 -15.10 6.17
C ARG A 24 30.13 -16.47 6.40
N SER A 25 30.94 -17.48 6.71
CA SER A 25 30.47 -18.76 7.25
C SER A 25 30.08 -18.62 8.74
N LYS A 26 28.93 -19.19 9.12
CA LYS A 26 28.44 -19.22 10.50
C LYS A 26 28.55 -20.65 11.02
N GLU A 27 29.56 -20.93 11.84
CA GLU A 27 29.66 -22.23 12.51
C GLU A 27 28.68 -22.35 13.70
N GLU A 28 28.45 -21.29 14.49
CA GLU A 28 27.43 -21.27 15.56
C GLU A 28 26.79 -19.88 15.71
N ALA A 29 25.53 -19.81 16.16
CA ALA A 29 24.85 -18.54 16.41
C ALA A 29 25.49 -17.83 17.60
N HIS A 30 25.94 -16.59 17.41
CA HIS A 30 26.57 -15.80 18.47
C HIS A 30 25.59 -15.54 19.61
N ASP A 31 26.02 -15.84 20.84
CA ASP A 31 25.29 -15.43 22.04
C ASP A 31 25.45 -13.92 22.24
N TYR A 32 24.42 -13.18 21.86
CA TYR A 32 24.36 -11.72 21.97
C TYR A 32 24.17 -11.23 23.41
N ARG A 33 24.07 -12.14 24.40
CA ARG A 33 24.02 -11.84 25.84
C ARG A 33 23.12 -10.65 26.16
N TYR A 34 21.87 -10.69 25.68
CA TYR A 34 20.91 -9.62 25.90
C TYR A 34 20.69 -9.39 27.40
N PHE A 35 20.86 -8.15 27.84
CA PHE A 35 20.45 -7.69 29.17
C PHE A 35 19.78 -6.31 29.05
N PRO A 36 18.86 -5.97 29.96
CA PRO A 36 18.29 -4.63 30.00
C PRO A 36 19.39 -3.60 30.18
N GLU A 37 19.37 -2.57 29.33
CA GLU A 37 20.32 -1.48 29.39
C GLU A 37 20.10 -0.75 30.75
N PRO A 38 21.15 -0.63 31.59
CA PRO A 38 21.01 -0.16 32.98
C PRO A 38 20.86 1.36 33.11
N ASP A 39 21.27 2.11 32.09
CA ASP A 39 21.24 3.57 32.04
C ASP A 39 19.92 4.10 31.45
N LEU A 40 19.16 3.25 30.75
CA LEU A 40 17.89 3.56 30.12
C LEU A 40 16.72 3.06 30.98
N PRO A 41 15.90 3.97 31.54
CA PRO A 41 14.68 3.56 32.21
C PRO A 41 13.73 2.88 31.22
N PRO A 42 12.87 1.95 31.68
CA PRO A 42 11.88 1.30 30.82
C PRO A 42 10.98 2.33 30.13
N LEU A 43 10.85 2.22 28.81
CA LEU A 43 9.98 3.08 28.02
C LEU A 43 8.52 2.83 28.40
N LYS A 44 7.87 3.83 28.98
CA LYS A 44 6.43 3.81 29.29
C LYS A 44 5.70 4.73 28.33
N ILE A 45 4.91 4.15 27.43
CA ILE A 45 4.05 4.90 26.51
C ILE A 45 2.68 5.02 27.16
N GLY A 46 2.23 6.26 27.40
CA GLY A 46 0.91 6.53 27.99
C GLY A 46 -0.22 6.35 26.98
N GLU A 47 -1.38 5.87 27.43
CA GLU A 47 -2.55 5.66 26.56
C GLU A 47 -3.00 6.94 25.84
N ALA A 48 -2.93 8.10 26.51
CA ALA A 48 -3.29 9.37 25.89
C ALA A 48 -2.47 9.69 24.63
N LEU A 49 -1.16 9.40 24.66
CA LEU A 49 -0.26 9.59 23.52
C LEU A 49 -0.58 8.61 22.39
N VAL A 50 -0.95 7.36 22.73
CA VAL A 50 -1.38 6.37 21.74
C VAL A 50 -2.67 6.81 21.04
N GLU A 51 -3.64 7.33 21.80
CA GLU A 51 -4.90 7.82 21.22
C GLU A 51 -4.71 9.07 20.37
N GLU A 52 -3.81 9.98 20.76
CA GLU A 52 -3.43 11.14 19.95
C GLU A 52 -2.86 10.69 18.59
N ILE A 53 -1.83 9.84 18.61
CA ILE A 53 -1.21 9.32 17.39
C ILE A 53 -2.22 8.55 16.53
N ARG A 54 -3.13 7.79 17.15
CA ARG A 54 -4.16 7.04 16.42
C ARG A 54 -5.13 7.95 15.68
N ARG A 55 -5.46 9.13 16.24
CA ARG A 55 -6.36 10.11 15.61
C ARG A 55 -5.69 10.83 14.45
N ASP A 56 -4.40 11.07 14.55
CA ASP A 56 -3.63 11.78 13.53
C ASP A 56 -3.17 10.88 12.39
N LEU A 57 -3.28 9.55 12.56
CA LEU A 57 -2.86 8.60 11.55
C LEU A 57 -3.76 8.72 10.30
N PRO A 58 -3.19 8.98 9.11
CA PRO A 58 -3.96 9.08 7.88
C PRO A 58 -4.57 7.72 7.52
N GLU A 59 -5.60 7.78 6.67
CA GLU A 59 -6.21 6.57 6.10
C GLU A 59 -5.14 5.74 5.37
N MET A 60 -5.02 4.47 5.76
CA MET A 60 -4.08 3.54 5.14
C MET A 60 -4.49 3.22 3.69
N PRO A 61 -3.54 2.96 2.78
CA PRO A 61 -3.84 2.67 1.37
C PRO A 61 -4.87 1.55 1.16
N HIS A 62 -4.79 0.47 1.95
CA HIS A 62 -5.73 -0.64 1.85
C HIS A 62 -7.16 -0.26 2.27
N ALA A 63 -7.30 0.61 3.27
CA ALA A 63 -8.59 1.08 3.75
C ALA A 63 -9.23 1.99 2.69
N ARG A 64 -8.40 2.84 2.07
CA ARG A 64 -8.81 3.71 0.96
C ARG A 64 -9.24 2.95 -0.28
N GLU A 65 -8.47 1.94 -0.69
CA GLU A 65 -8.82 1.05 -1.81
C GLU A 65 -10.22 0.45 -1.58
N LYS A 66 -10.45 -0.11 -0.38
CA LYS A 66 -11.74 -0.67 0.00
C LYS A 66 -12.86 0.38 -0.08
N ARG A 67 -12.63 1.60 0.42
CA ARG A 67 -13.58 2.71 0.34
C ARG A 67 -13.92 3.08 -1.09
N PHE A 68 -12.95 3.18 -1.98
CA PHE A 68 -13.18 3.49 -3.41
C PHE A 68 -14.02 2.42 -4.10
N VAL A 69 -13.81 1.15 -3.78
CA VAL A 69 -14.63 0.06 -4.32
C VAL A 69 -16.05 0.10 -3.75
N GLU A 70 -16.21 0.18 -2.43
CA GLU A 70 -17.50 0.06 -1.77
C GLU A 70 -18.39 1.30 -1.91
N GLN A 71 -17.82 2.50 -1.83
CA GLN A 71 -18.58 3.76 -1.79
C GLN A 71 -18.61 4.50 -3.13
N MET A 72 -17.58 4.32 -3.96
CA MET A 72 -17.45 5.03 -5.24
C MET A 72 -17.61 4.11 -6.46
N GLY A 73 -17.74 2.80 -6.26
CA GLY A 73 -17.93 1.83 -7.35
C GLY A 73 -16.72 1.70 -8.29
N VAL A 74 -15.54 2.11 -7.84
CA VAL A 74 -14.30 1.99 -8.63
C VAL A 74 -13.91 0.52 -8.74
N LYS A 75 -13.44 0.09 -9.91
CA LYS A 75 -12.96 -1.29 -10.07
C LYS A 75 -11.75 -1.53 -9.18
N ALA A 76 -11.65 -2.71 -8.57
CA ALA A 76 -10.56 -3.04 -7.65
C ALA A 76 -9.15 -2.78 -8.21
N ALA A 77 -8.91 -3.10 -9.49
CA ALA A 77 -7.62 -2.84 -10.14
C ALA A 77 -7.27 -1.33 -10.19
N ASP A 78 -8.26 -0.49 -10.51
CA ASP A 78 -8.09 0.97 -10.59
C ASP A 78 -7.98 1.58 -9.19
N ALA A 79 -8.78 1.09 -8.24
CA ALA A 79 -8.75 1.51 -6.84
C ALA A 79 -7.38 1.29 -6.20
N LYS A 80 -6.73 0.15 -6.49
CA LYS A 80 -5.37 -0.15 -6.03
C LYS A 80 -4.34 0.87 -6.55
N ILE A 81 -4.47 1.28 -7.81
CA ILE A 81 -3.56 2.28 -8.41
C ILE A 81 -3.82 3.66 -7.80
N LEU A 82 -5.09 4.07 -7.69
CA LEU A 82 -5.47 5.36 -7.13
C LEU A 82 -5.07 5.49 -5.64
N ALA A 83 -5.15 4.40 -4.88
CA ALA A 83 -4.78 4.35 -3.47
C ALA A 83 -3.26 4.22 -3.22
N ALA A 84 -2.44 3.95 -4.26
CA ALA A 84 -1.01 3.72 -4.10
C ALA A 84 -0.23 5.00 -3.73
N ASN A 85 -0.71 6.17 -4.17
CA ASN A 85 -0.12 7.46 -3.85
C ASN A 85 -1.19 8.38 -3.21
N PRO A 86 -0.93 8.94 -2.02
CA PRO A 86 -1.82 9.89 -1.37
C PRO A 86 -2.24 11.08 -2.25
N ASP A 87 -1.31 11.68 -2.99
CA ASP A 87 -1.60 12.85 -3.83
C ASP A 87 -2.56 12.51 -4.97
N LEU A 88 -2.40 11.32 -5.55
CA LEU A 88 -3.29 10.82 -6.61
C LEU A 88 -4.68 10.50 -6.06
N SER A 89 -4.74 9.92 -4.87
CA SER A 89 -6.01 9.67 -4.17
C SER A 89 -6.77 10.98 -3.92
N GLU A 90 -6.09 11.98 -3.37
CA GLU A 90 -6.69 13.27 -3.04
C GLU A 90 -7.17 13.99 -4.31
N PHE A 91 -6.36 14.01 -5.36
CA PHE A 91 -6.75 14.56 -6.65
C PHE A 91 -8.01 13.88 -7.22
N PHE A 92 -8.06 12.56 -7.18
CA PHE A 92 -9.21 11.79 -7.63
C PHE A 92 -10.48 12.12 -6.83
N GLU A 93 -10.39 12.14 -5.50
CA GLU A 93 -11.51 12.46 -4.63
C GLU A 93 -12.04 13.88 -4.85
N ASN A 94 -11.14 14.85 -4.97
CA ASN A 94 -11.50 16.23 -5.27
C ASN A 94 -12.21 16.34 -6.63
N THR A 95 -11.69 15.65 -7.65
CA THR A 95 -12.30 15.65 -8.99
C THR A 95 -13.70 15.03 -8.98
N VAL A 96 -13.90 13.92 -8.26
CA VAL A 96 -15.21 13.27 -8.11
C VAL A 96 -16.19 14.17 -7.35
N SER A 97 -15.71 14.86 -6.32
CA SER A 97 -16.52 15.82 -5.55
C SER A 97 -17.02 16.98 -6.41
N GLU A 98 -16.12 17.61 -7.17
CA GLU A 98 -16.46 18.72 -8.08
C GLU A 98 -17.42 18.27 -9.20
N LEU A 99 -17.18 17.09 -9.78
CA LEU A 99 -18.05 16.53 -10.81
C LEU A 99 -19.46 16.29 -10.27
N LYS A 100 -19.58 15.78 -9.05
CA LYS A 100 -20.87 15.53 -8.40
C LYS A 100 -21.61 16.85 -8.12
N ALA A 101 -20.93 17.86 -7.60
CA ALA A 101 -21.51 19.18 -7.38
C ALA A 101 -22.01 19.83 -8.68
N TRP A 102 -21.24 19.70 -9.77
CA TRP A 102 -21.63 20.18 -11.09
C TRP A 102 -22.88 19.46 -11.63
N ALA A 103 -22.93 18.12 -11.53
CA ALA A 103 -24.07 17.32 -11.99
C ALA A 103 -25.36 17.69 -11.24
N GLU A 104 -25.28 17.86 -9.91
CA GLU A 104 -26.39 18.30 -9.07
C GLU A 104 -26.92 19.69 -9.47
N SER A 105 -26.04 20.60 -9.91
CA SER A 105 -26.43 21.95 -10.36
C SER A 105 -27.04 22.01 -11.77
N THR A 106 -26.70 21.04 -12.64
CA THR A 106 -27.12 21.06 -14.05
C THR A 106 -28.42 20.25 -14.27
N GLY A 107 -28.86 19.47 -13.28
CA GLY A 107 -30.03 18.59 -13.39
C GLY A 107 -29.81 17.41 -14.34
N ASP A 108 -28.57 17.18 -14.74
CA ASP A 108 -28.16 16.09 -15.62
C ASP A 108 -27.80 14.90 -14.71
N GLU A 109 -28.78 14.04 -14.43
CA GLU A 109 -28.47 12.78 -13.75
C GLU A 109 -27.56 11.95 -14.67
N PRO A 110 -26.34 11.56 -14.22
CA PRO A 110 -25.46 10.78 -15.05
C PRO A 110 -26.12 9.43 -15.36
N GLU A 111 -26.54 9.25 -16.62
CA GLU A 111 -27.16 8.03 -17.14
C GLU A 111 -26.23 6.83 -16.83
N LYS A 112 -26.66 5.92 -15.95
CA LYS A 112 -25.87 4.79 -15.44
C LYS A 112 -25.68 3.65 -16.46
N ASP A 113 -25.81 3.92 -17.76
CA ASP A 113 -25.92 2.88 -18.78
C ASP A 113 -24.67 2.83 -19.67
N VAL A 114 -23.62 2.16 -19.17
CA VAL A 114 -22.33 2.00 -19.86
C VAL A 114 -22.43 1.14 -21.13
N ASN A 115 -23.58 0.51 -21.42
CA ASN A 115 -23.69 -0.54 -22.44
C ASN A 115 -24.43 -0.17 -23.75
N LYS A 116 -24.71 1.11 -24.03
CA LYS A 116 -25.41 1.53 -25.28
C LYS A 116 -24.52 1.96 -26.45
N ARG A 117 -23.20 1.73 -26.43
CA ARG A 117 -22.30 2.15 -27.54
C ARG A 117 -22.03 1.08 -28.61
N ARG A 118 -23.04 0.30 -29.03
CA ARG A 118 -22.86 -0.72 -30.10
C ARG A 118 -23.91 -0.74 -31.23
N THR A 119 -24.72 0.31 -31.44
CA THR A 119 -25.73 0.26 -32.52
C THR A 119 -25.83 1.50 -33.41
N PHE A 120 -24.92 2.48 -33.31
CA PHE A 120 -24.92 3.62 -34.23
C PHE A 120 -23.68 3.63 -35.13
N LEU A 121 -23.59 2.63 -36.02
CA LEU A 121 -22.69 2.61 -37.18
C LEU A 121 -23.22 1.63 -38.24
N ILE A 122 -24.49 1.80 -38.62
CA ILE A 122 -25.07 1.29 -39.88
C ILE A 122 -26.01 2.37 -40.41
N TRP A 123 -25.44 3.49 -40.87
CA TRP A 123 -25.96 4.35 -41.94
C TRP A 123 -25.03 5.56 -42.10
N PHE A 124 -23.94 5.38 -42.84
CA PHE A 124 -23.35 6.35 -43.77
C PHE A 124 -22.31 5.63 -44.62
#